data_AF-A0A847BTD1-F1
#
_entry.id   AF-A0A847BTD1-F1
#
_cell.length_a   1.000
_cell.length_b   1.000
_cell.length_c   1.000
_cell.angle_alpha   90.00
_cell.angle_beta   90.00
_cell.angle_gamma   90.00
#
_symmetry.space_group_name_H-M   'P 1'
#
loop_
_entity.id
_entity.type
_entity.pdbx_description
1 polymer ?
#
loop_
_entity_poly.entity_id
_entity_poly.type
_entity_poly.pdbx_seq_one_letter_code
_entity_poly.pdbx_strand_id
1 'polypeptide(L)'
;MRPHSSWEARIDAAINALSPEYRSFLEKSNNYFPTKWLAPFSSLPLKKTKAILFGQDPYPRYESATGYAFIDGAVEEIFSSSGFSKKVNRATSLRNFFKMLT
;
A
#
# COMPACT_ATOMS: atom_id res chain seq x y z
N MET A 1 11.95 5.81 -0.47
CA MET A 1 11.07 6.84 0.14
C MET A 1 11.10 6.60 1.64
N ARG A 2 11.44 7.61 2.46
CA ARG A 2 11.50 7.46 3.92
C ARG A 2 10.13 7.79 4.53
N PRO A 3 9.73 7.17 5.65
CA PRO A 3 8.57 7.60 6.40
C PRO A 3 8.67 9.06 6.82
N HIS A 4 7.53 9.72 7.05
CA HIS A 4 7.50 11.04 7.65
C HIS A 4 8.03 10.95 9.10
N SER A 5 8.84 11.92 9.54
CA SER A 5 9.58 11.87 10.82
C SER A 5 8.70 11.59 12.04
N SER A 6 7.45 12.06 12.02
CA SER A 6 6.47 11.77 13.08
C SER A 6 6.17 10.27 13.29
N TRP A 7 6.53 9.42 12.33
CA TRP A 7 6.32 7.97 12.37
C TRP A 7 7.57 7.18 12.74
N GLU A 8 8.77 7.76 12.64
CA GLU A 8 10.05 7.04 12.78
C GLU A 8 10.09 6.21 14.06
N ALA A 9 9.85 6.81 15.22
CA ALA A 9 9.89 6.09 16.50
C ALA A 9 8.92 4.90 16.58
N ARG A 10 7.76 4.96 15.90
CA ARG A 10 6.78 3.86 15.87
C ARG A 10 7.16 2.78 14.88
N ILE A 11 7.69 3.18 13.73
CA ILE A 11 8.18 2.25 12.71
C ILE A 11 9.41 1.51 13.22
N ASP A 12 10.37 2.22 13.81
CA ASP A 12 11.57 1.61 14.38
C ASP A 12 11.21 0.60 15.47
N ALA A 13 10.28 0.94 16.37
CA ALA A 13 9.78 -0.01 17.36
C ALA A 13 9.14 -1.25 16.72
N ALA A 14 8.34 -1.08 15.67
CA ALA A 14 7.70 -2.19 14.96
C ALA A 14 8.72 -3.08 14.21
N ILE A 15 9.70 -2.48 13.54
CA ILE A 15 10.77 -3.21 12.86
C ILE A 15 11.66 -3.95 13.87
N ASN A 16 11.98 -3.32 15.00
CA ASN A 16 12.77 -3.94 16.05
C ASN A 16 12.05 -5.12 16.74
N ALA A 17 10.73 -5.20 16.62
CA ALA A 17 9.95 -6.34 17.10
C ALA A 17 9.98 -7.56 16.15
N LEU A 18 10.38 -7.39 14.89
CA LEU A 18 10.58 -8.51 13.95
C LEU A 18 11.82 -9.34 14.35
N SER A 19 11.89 -10.60 13.94
CA SER A 19 13.08 -11.41 14.19
C SER A 19 14.30 -10.82 13.45
N PRO A 20 15.53 -10.96 14.01
CA PRO A 20 16.75 -10.50 13.34
C PRO A 20 16.92 -11.08 11.93
N GLU A 21 16.54 -12.34 11.72
CA GLU A 21 16.63 -13.04 10.45
C GLU A 21 15.68 -12.42 9.42
N TYR A 22 14.44 -12.13 9.84
CA TYR A 22 13.45 -11.53 8.96
C TYR A 22 13.81 -10.07 8.61
N ARG A 23 14.34 -9.30 9.54
CA ARG A 23 14.90 -7.97 9.25
C ARG A 23 16.02 -8.05 8.22
N SER A 24 16.98 -8.96 8.41
CA SER A 24 18.07 -9.16 7.45
C SER A 24 17.55 -9.60 6.07
N PHE A 25 16.48 -10.38 6.02
CA PHE A 25 15.80 -10.71 4.76
C PHE A 25 15.23 -9.46 4.09
N LEU A 26 14.46 -8.64 4.82
CA LEU A 26 13.86 -7.42 4.26
C LEU A 26 14.89 -6.42 3.73
N GLU A 27 16.06 -6.31 4.39
CA GLU A 27 17.13 -5.37 4.01
C GLU A 27 17.99 -5.84 2.84
N LYS A 28 18.25 -7.15 2.73
CA LYS A 28 19.25 -7.70 1.78
C LYS A 28 18.63 -8.44 0.60
N SER A 29 17.40 -8.91 0.74
CA SER A 29 16.73 -9.71 -0.28
C SER A 29 16.03 -8.83 -1.31
N ASN A 30 16.09 -9.24 -2.58
CA ASN A 30 15.23 -8.73 -3.65
C ASN A 30 14.12 -9.73 -4.03
N ASN A 31 13.96 -10.81 -3.26
CA ASN A 31 13.02 -11.90 -3.57
C ASN A 31 11.63 -11.67 -2.97
N TYR A 32 11.23 -10.41 -2.81
CA TYR A 32 9.89 -10.03 -2.38
C TYR A 32 9.48 -8.72 -3.04
N PHE A 33 8.18 -8.48 -3.11
CA PHE A 33 7.62 -7.23 -3.56
C PHE A 33 6.38 -6.88 -2.74
N PRO A 34 6.06 -5.59 -2.58
CA PRO A 34 6.80 -4.43 -3.06
C PRO A 34 7.95 -4.06 -2.11
N THR A 35 9.06 -3.57 -2.67
CA THR A 35 10.19 -3.06 -1.86
C THR A 35 9.86 -1.72 -1.17
N LYS A 36 8.83 -1.01 -1.64
CA LYS A 36 8.31 0.23 -1.04
C LYS A 36 7.20 -0.03 0.00
N TRP A 37 7.36 -1.04 0.85
CA TRP A 37 6.34 -1.48 1.81
C TRP A 37 6.01 -0.46 2.93
N LEU A 38 6.85 0.57 3.13
CA LEU A 38 6.56 1.71 4.02
C LEU A 38 5.91 2.91 3.32
N ALA A 39 5.53 2.80 2.04
CA ALA A 39 4.99 3.92 1.27
C ALA A 39 3.84 4.71 1.95
N PRO A 40 2.87 4.08 2.65
CA PRO A 40 1.77 4.79 3.30
C PRO A 40 2.22 5.81 4.37
N PHE A 41 3.38 5.59 4.99
CA PHE A 41 3.86 6.43 6.08
C PHE A 41 4.66 7.65 5.60
N SER A 42 4.93 7.77 4.31
CA SER A 42 5.77 8.85 3.78
C SER A 42 5.03 10.18 3.59
N SER A 43 3.71 10.17 3.45
CA SER A 43 2.94 11.36 3.03
C SER A 43 2.11 11.98 4.15
N LEU A 44 1.52 11.18 5.04
CA LEU A 44 0.59 11.65 6.06
C LEU A 44 1.25 11.66 7.46
N PRO A 45 1.43 12.83 8.10
CA PRO A 45 1.95 12.91 9.47
C PRO A 45 1.03 12.20 10.47
N LEU A 46 1.61 11.60 11.52
CA LEU A 46 0.88 10.84 12.55
C LEU A 46 -0.31 11.62 13.13
N LYS A 47 -0.12 12.89 13.48
CA LYS A 47 -1.17 13.75 14.04
C LYS A 47 -2.32 14.07 13.08
N LYS A 48 -2.11 13.90 11.76
CA LYS A 48 -3.13 14.10 10.73
C LYS A 48 -3.82 12.79 10.32
N THR A 49 -3.33 11.65 10.78
CA THR A 49 -3.93 10.33 10.53
C THR A 49 -5.16 10.13 11.39
N LYS A 50 -6.33 10.05 10.75
CA LYS A 50 -7.63 9.89 11.42
C LYS A 50 -8.18 8.47 11.35
N ALA A 51 -7.73 7.70 10.37
CA ALA A 51 -8.17 6.34 10.13
C ALA A 51 -7.02 5.51 9.58
N ILE A 52 -7.06 4.21 9.85
CA ILE A 52 -6.16 3.21 9.30
C ILE A 52 -7.02 2.21 8.55
N LEU A 53 -6.85 2.16 7.22
CA LEU A 53 -7.49 1.16 6.37
C LEU A 53 -6.55 -0.04 6.23
N PHE A 54 -6.98 -1.20 6.69
CA PHE A 54 -6.20 -2.44 6.61
C PHE A 54 -6.45 -3.19 5.30
N GLY A 55 -5.38 -3.78 4.78
CA GLY A 55 -5.42 -4.86 3.79
C GLY A 55 -4.78 -6.12 4.39
N GLN A 56 -4.91 -7.25 3.69
CA GLN A 56 -4.32 -8.51 4.14
C GLN A 56 -2.82 -8.54 3.87
N ASP A 57 -2.45 -8.46 2.59
CA ASP A 57 -1.10 -8.52 2.06
C ASP A 57 -1.05 -7.77 0.71
N PRO A 58 0.13 -7.48 0.15
CA PRO A 58 0.22 -6.87 -1.17
C PRO A 58 -0.45 -7.73 -2.25
N TYR A 59 -1.01 -7.09 -3.28
CA TYR A 59 -1.55 -7.81 -4.43
C TYR A 59 -0.50 -8.76 -5.03
N PRO A 60 -0.88 -9.96 -5.51
CA PRO A 60 0.08 -10.96 -6.01
C PRO A 60 0.65 -10.63 -7.40
N ARG A 61 0.49 -9.39 -7.87
CA ARG A 61 0.95 -8.89 -9.17
C ARG A 61 1.88 -7.71 -8.95
N TYR A 62 3.02 -7.71 -9.62
CA TYR A 62 4.05 -6.66 -9.49
C TYR A 62 3.49 -5.27 -9.82
N GLU A 63 2.70 -5.15 -10.89
CA GLU A 63 2.09 -3.89 -11.30
C GLU A 63 1.02 -3.38 -10.32
N SER A 64 0.42 -4.27 -9.53
CA SER A 64 -0.63 -3.92 -8.56
C SER A 64 -0.07 -3.57 -7.18
N ALA A 65 1.02 -4.22 -6.76
CA ALA A 65 1.61 -4.06 -5.44
C ALA A 65 2.48 -2.79 -5.35
N THR A 66 1.91 -1.71 -4.80
CA THR A 66 2.58 -0.41 -4.69
C THR A 66 3.12 -0.08 -3.29
N GLY A 67 2.76 -0.91 -2.30
CA GLY A 67 3.00 -0.66 -0.87
C GLY A 67 1.80 -0.05 -0.15
N TYR A 68 0.74 0.32 -0.87
CA TYR A 68 -0.52 0.80 -0.29
C TYR A 68 -1.55 -0.32 -0.20
N ALA A 69 -2.22 -0.43 0.93
CA ALA A 69 -3.41 -1.26 1.05
C ALA A 69 -4.53 -0.71 0.16
N PHE A 70 -5.32 -1.60 -0.44
CA PHE A 70 -6.52 -1.28 -1.23
C PHE A 70 -6.30 -0.54 -2.58
N ILE A 71 -5.12 0.04 -2.81
CA ILE A 71 -4.78 0.73 -4.05
C ILE A 71 -4.10 -0.25 -5.03
N ASP A 72 -4.82 -0.64 -6.09
CA ASP A 72 -4.27 -1.47 -7.16
C ASP A 72 -3.47 -0.59 -8.15
N GLY A 73 -2.14 -0.72 -8.13
CA GLY A 73 -1.23 0.04 -9.00
C GLY A 73 -1.44 -0.17 -10.50
N ALA A 74 -2.15 -1.22 -10.92
CA ALA A 74 -2.46 -1.46 -12.32
C ALA A 74 -3.62 -0.58 -12.84
N VAL A 75 -4.27 0.17 -11.95
CA VAL A 75 -5.36 1.10 -12.26
C VAL A 75 -4.78 2.51 -12.41
N GLU A 76 -4.56 2.92 -13.66
CA GLU A 76 -4.03 4.25 -14.00
C GLU A 76 -5.15 5.27 -14.27
N GLU A 77 -6.27 4.80 -14.85
CA GLU A 77 -7.44 5.60 -15.16
C GLU A 77 -8.68 5.05 -14.43
N ILE A 78 -9.46 5.93 -13.78
CA ILE A 78 -10.68 5.53 -13.06
C ILE A 78 -11.86 5.36 -14.03
N PHE A 79 -12.02 6.30 -14.96
CA PHE A 79 -13.14 6.36 -15.88
C PHE A 79 -12.72 6.17 -17.34
N SER A 80 -13.69 5.80 -18.17
CA SER A 80 -13.64 5.78 -19.63
C SER A 80 -14.86 6.51 -20.19
N SER A 81 -14.97 6.59 -21.52
CA SER A 81 -16.16 7.12 -22.19
C SER A 81 -17.47 6.38 -21.87
N SER A 82 -17.39 5.18 -21.29
CA SER A 82 -18.53 4.31 -20.99
C SER A 82 -18.72 4.01 -19.50
N GLY A 83 -18.11 4.80 -18.60
CA GLY A 83 -18.21 4.62 -17.15
C GLY A 83 -16.87 4.29 -16.51
N PHE A 84 -16.77 3.26 -15.68
CA PHE A 84 -15.48 2.85 -15.10
C PHE A 84 -14.56 2.22 -16.14
N SER A 85 -13.25 2.47 -16.01
CA SER A 85 -12.24 1.86 -16.87
C SER A 85 -12.23 0.33 -16.77
N LYS A 86 -11.62 -0.33 -17.76
CA LYS A 86 -11.46 -1.79 -17.75
C LYS A 86 -10.66 -2.27 -16.53
N LYS A 87 -9.66 -1.50 -16.10
CA LYS A 87 -8.80 -1.83 -14.96
C LYS A 87 -9.56 -1.73 -13.63
N VAL A 88 -10.35 -0.66 -13.45
CA VAL A 88 -11.26 -0.56 -12.29
C VAL A 88 -12.23 -1.73 -12.27
N ASN A 89 -12.88 -2.04 -13.40
CA ASN A 89 -13.86 -3.14 -13.43
C ASN A 89 -13.26 -4.51 -13.08
N ARG A 90 -11.98 -4.74 -13.41
CA ARG A 90 -11.22 -5.95 -13.04
C ARG A 90 -10.86 -5.97 -11.55
N ALA A 91 -10.58 -4.83 -10.94
CA ALA A 91 -10.30 -4.69 -9.52
C ALA A 91 -11.61 -4.66 -8.70
N THR A 92 -12.22 -5.83 -8.47
CA THR A 92 -13.59 -5.97 -7.92
C THR A 92 -13.84 -5.17 -6.64
N SER A 93 -12.94 -5.23 -5.65
CA SER A 93 -13.09 -4.48 -4.40
C SER A 93 -13.05 -2.98 -4.61
N LEU A 94 -12.13 -2.48 -5.46
CA LEU A 94 -12.01 -1.07 -5.79
C LEU A 94 -13.23 -0.57 -6.57
N ARG A 95 -13.70 -1.35 -7.56
CA ARG A 95 -14.94 -1.05 -8.30
C ARG A 95 -16.13 -0.90 -7.37
N ASN A 96 -16.33 -1.84 -6.44
CA ASN A 96 -17.47 -1.81 -5.54
C ASN A 96 -17.37 -0.64 -4.54
N PHE A 97 -16.16 -0.27 -4.13
CA PHE A 97 -15.93 0.91 -3.30
C PHE A 97 -16.25 2.19 -4.06
N PHE A 98 -15.82 2.34 -5.32
CA PHE A 98 -16.21 3.49 -6.14
C PHE A 98 -17.72 3.56 -6.36
N LYS A 99 -18.39 2.42 -6.61
CA LYS A 99 -19.87 2.38 -6.70
C LYS A 99 -20.59 2.84 -5.44
N MET A 100 -19.99 2.66 -4.27
CA MET A 100 -20.58 3.10 -3.01
C MET A 100 -20.45 4.63 -2.81
N LEU A 101 -19.44 5.24 -3.45
CA LEU A 101 -19.17 6.68 -3.37
C LEU A 101 -19.90 7.51 -4.43
N THR A 102 -20.51 6.86 -5.42
CA THR A 102 -21.23 7.48 -6.55
C THR A 102 -22.71 7.18 -6.46
#